data_AF-A0A8S0FTC3-F1
#
_entry.id   AF-A0A8S0FTC3-F1
#
_cell.length_a   1.000
_cell.length_b   1.000
_cell.length_c   1.000
_cell.angle_alpha   90.00
_cell.angle_beta   90.00
_cell.angle_gamma   90.00
#
_symmetry.space_group_name_H-M   'P 1'
#
loop_
_entity.id
_entity.type
_entity.pdbx_description
1 polymer ?
#
loop_
_entity_poly.entity_id
_entity_poly.type
_entity_poly.pdbx_seq_one_letter_code
_entity_poly.pdbx_strand_id
1 'polypeptide(L)'
;MATSVQTGKAKQLTLLGFFAITASMVMAVYEYPTFATSGFSLVFFLLLGGILWFIPVGLCAAEMATVDGWEEGGVFAWVSNTLGPRWGFAAISFGYLQIAIGFIPMLYFVLGALSYILKWPALNEDPITKTIAALIIL
;
A
#
# COMPACT_ATOMS: atom_id res chain seq x y z
N MET A 1 40.18 34.04 -5.35
CA MET A 1 39.74 33.32 -4.13
C MET A 1 38.68 32.32 -4.59
N ALA A 2 39.07 31.06 -4.81
CA ALA A 2 38.20 30.04 -5.38
C ALA A 2 37.16 29.62 -4.33
N THR A 3 35.89 29.79 -4.64
CA THR A 3 34.76 29.27 -3.86
C THR A 3 34.77 27.75 -3.99
N SER A 4 35.01 27.06 -2.88
CA SER A 4 34.86 25.61 -2.77
C SER A 4 33.37 25.27 -2.92
N VAL A 5 33.01 24.71 -4.08
CA VAL A 5 31.71 24.05 -4.26
C VAL A 5 31.68 22.89 -3.26
N GLN A 6 30.86 22.99 -2.22
CA GLN A 6 30.54 21.87 -1.36
C GLN A 6 29.78 20.84 -2.20
N THR A 7 30.47 19.83 -2.70
CA THR A 7 29.84 18.67 -3.33
C THR A 7 29.04 17.94 -2.25
N GLY A 8 27.72 18.16 -2.22
CA GLY A 8 26.82 17.46 -1.32
C GLY A 8 27.05 15.96 -1.40
N LYS A 9 27.17 15.30 -0.24
CA LYS A 9 27.33 13.85 -0.10
C LYS A 9 26.29 13.17 -1.00
N ALA A 10 26.72 12.37 -1.96
CA ALA A 10 25.80 11.63 -2.82
C ALA A 10 24.79 10.87 -1.94
N LYS A 11 23.49 11.10 -2.14
CA LYS A 11 22.43 10.31 -1.49
C LYS A 11 22.53 8.87 -2.04
N GLN A 12 23.40 8.06 -1.46
CA GLN A 12 23.50 6.65 -1.79
C GLN A 12 22.65 5.84 -0.81
N LEU A 13 21.59 5.25 -1.34
CA LEU A 13 20.82 4.22 -0.66
C LEU A 13 21.28 2.86 -1.19
N THR A 14 21.69 1.96 -0.29
CA THR A 14 22.05 0.59 -0.67
C THR A 14 20.79 -0.19 -1.05
N LEU A 15 20.94 -1.27 -1.84
CA LEU A 15 19.81 -2.14 -2.18
C LEU A 15 19.07 -2.66 -0.95
N LEU A 16 19.81 -3.07 0.09
CA LEU A 16 19.22 -3.48 1.36
C LEU A 16 18.55 -2.33 2.09
N GLY A 17 19.08 -1.11 1.99
CA GLY A 17 18.42 0.09 2.51
C GLY A 17 17.08 0.35 1.81
N PHE A 18 17.04 0.22 0.49
CA PHE A 18 15.81 0.37 -0.31
C PHE A 18 14.78 -0.73 -0.01
N PHE A 19 15.24 -1.97 0.13
CA PHE A 19 14.38 -3.07 0.55
C PHE A 19 13.81 -2.81 1.95
N ALA A 20 14.65 -2.40 2.92
CA ALA A 20 14.21 -2.19 4.30
C ALA A 20 13.13 -1.10 4.44
N ILE A 21 13.21 -0.01 3.67
CA ILE A 21 12.19 1.07 3.75
C ILE A 21 10.84 0.66 3.13
N THR A 22 10.83 -0.31 2.21
CA THR A 22 9.60 -0.79 1.55
C THR A 22 9.10 -2.13 2.12
N ALA A 23 9.92 -2.83 2.91
CA ALA A 23 9.59 -4.15 3.44
C ALA A 23 8.38 -4.18 4.38
N SER A 24 7.92 -3.04 4.88
CA SER A 24 6.73 -2.94 5.75
C SER A 24 5.47 -3.50 5.08
N MET A 25 5.34 -3.38 3.75
CA MET A 25 4.17 -3.87 3.01
C MET A 25 4.15 -5.39 2.82
N VAL A 26 5.23 -6.11 3.15
CA VAL A 26 5.32 -7.57 2.99
C VAL A 26 4.38 -8.30 3.97
N MET A 27 3.99 -7.64 5.06
CA MET A 27 3.11 -8.20 6.07
C MET A 27 1.65 -7.83 5.81
N ALA A 28 0.85 -8.78 5.33
CA ALA A 28 -0.59 -8.63 5.07
C ALA A 28 -1.42 -9.59 5.93
N VAL A 29 -1.18 -9.61 7.24
CA VAL A 29 -1.76 -10.60 8.18
C VAL A 29 -3.29 -10.63 8.15
N TYR A 30 -3.92 -9.46 7.94
CA TYR A 30 -5.36 -9.33 7.84
C TYR A 30 -5.97 -10.02 6.61
N GLU A 31 -5.17 -10.32 5.58
CA GLU A 31 -5.60 -11.02 4.36
C GLU A 31 -5.33 -12.53 4.40
N TYR A 32 -4.50 -13.00 5.32
CA TYR A 32 -4.13 -14.42 5.43
C TYR A 32 -5.32 -15.37 5.58
N PRO A 33 -6.38 -15.05 6.36
CA PRO A 33 -7.56 -15.92 6.42
C PRO A 33 -8.20 -16.13 5.05
N THR A 34 -8.25 -15.08 4.22
CA THR A 34 -8.79 -15.15 2.86
C THR A 34 -7.85 -15.91 1.94
N PHE A 35 -6.53 -15.71 2.02
CA PHE A 35 -5.56 -16.48 1.23
C PHE A 35 -5.60 -17.98 1.54
N ALA A 36 -5.84 -18.34 2.81
CA ALA A 36 -5.97 -19.73 3.22
C ALA A 36 -7.18 -20.43 2.56
N THR A 37 -8.23 -19.71 2.16
CA THR A 37 -9.38 -20.29 1.46
C THR A 37 -9.01 -20.88 0.09
N SER A 38 -7.95 -20.36 -0.54
CA SER A 38 -7.42 -20.89 -1.79
C SER A 38 -6.52 -22.11 -1.59
N GLY A 39 -6.13 -22.45 -0.36
CA GLY A 39 -5.24 -23.57 -0.09
C GLY A 39 -3.91 -23.45 -0.84
N PHE A 40 -3.41 -24.54 -1.44
CA PHE A 40 -2.11 -24.53 -2.13
C PHE A 40 -2.07 -23.63 -3.38
N SER A 41 -3.22 -23.32 -4.00
CA SER A 41 -3.24 -22.42 -5.17
C SER A 41 -2.88 -20.98 -4.82
N LEU A 42 -2.81 -20.60 -3.53
CA LEU A 42 -2.30 -19.29 -3.11
C LEU A 42 -0.88 -19.05 -3.64
N VAL A 43 -0.03 -20.08 -3.71
CA VAL A 43 1.35 -19.94 -4.20
C VAL A 43 1.35 -19.54 -5.68
N PHE A 44 0.46 -20.13 -6.47
CA PHE A 44 0.28 -19.76 -7.87
C PHE A 44 -0.17 -18.29 -7.99
N PHE A 45 -1.16 -17.86 -7.21
CA PHE A 45 -1.63 -16.46 -7.24
C PHE A 45 -0.56 -15.46 -6.77
N LEU A 46 0.25 -15.80 -5.77
CA LEU A 46 1.36 -14.95 -5.31
C LEU A 46 2.46 -14.84 -6.37
N LEU A 47 2.83 -15.93 -7.02
CA LEU A 47 3.82 -15.90 -8.12
C LEU A 47 3.29 -15.10 -9.31
N LEU A 48 2.02 -15.30 -9.67
CA LEU A 48 1.36 -14.57 -10.75
C LEU A 48 1.30 -13.07 -10.45
N GLY A 49 0.86 -12.69 -9.25
CA GLY A 49 0.81 -11.30 -8.80
C GLY A 49 2.21 -10.68 -8.70
N GLY A 50 3.21 -11.43 -8.26
CA GLY A 50 4.60 -10.98 -8.22
C GLY A 50 5.15 -10.66 -9.60
N ILE A 51 5.03 -11.59 -10.54
CA ILE A 51 5.68 -11.48 -11.86
C ILE A 51 4.90 -10.58 -12.81
N LEU A 52 3.57 -10.70 -12.86
CA LEU A 52 2.75 -9.98 -13.83
C LEU A 52 2.25 -8.62 -13.35
N TRP A 53 2.32 -8.34 -12.05
CA TRP A 53 1.81 -7.08 -11.49
C TRP A 53 2.86 -6.33 -10.67
N PHE A 54 3.42 -6.94 -9.62
CA PHE A 54 4.33 -6.26 -8.70
C PHE A 54 5.62 -5.77 -9.39
N ILE A 55 6.29 -6.65 -10.17
CA ILE A 55 7.50 -6.28 -10.91
C ILE A 55 7.22 -5.20 -11.96
N PRO A 56 6.22 -5.35 -12.86
CA PRO A 56 5.92 -4.31 -13.85
C PRO A 56 5.56 -2.96 -13.23
N VAL A 57 4.71 -2.95 -12.20
CA VAL A 57 4.32 -1.71 -11.50
C VAL A 57 5.52 -1.04 -10.87
N GLY A 58 6.39 -1.81 -10.20
CA GLY A 58 7.60 -1.28 -9.57
C GLY A 58 8.58 -0.68 -10.59
N LEU A 59 8.79 -1.34 -11.73
CA LEU A 59 9.69 -0.86 -12.78
C LEU A 59 9.19 0.42 -13.44
N CYS A 60 7.92 0.46 -13.86
CA CYS A 60 7.34 1.66 -14.47
C CYS A 60 7.27 2.84 -13.49
N ALA A 61 6.90 2.59 -12.24
CA ALA A 61 6.89 3.62 -11.19
C ALA A 61 8.30 4.17 -10.91
N ALA A 62 9.32 3.30 -10.89
CA ALA A 62 10.70 3.71 -10.69
C ALA A 62 11.20 4.59 -11.85
N GLU A 63 10.94 4.22 -13.10
CA GLU A 63 11.33 5.03 -14.27
C GLU A 63 10.70 6.42 -14.20
N MET A 64 9.38 6.50 -13.96
CA MET A 64 8.65 7.77 -13.85
C MET A 64 9.10 8.62 -12.65
N ALA A 65 9.48 8.00 -11.53
CA ALA A 65 9.96 8.70 -10.34
C ALA A 65 11.34 9.35 -10.52
N THR A 66 12.14 8.84 -11.47
CA THR A 66 13.51 9.33 -11.75
C THR A 66 13.58 10.36 -12.88
N VAL A 67 12.45 10.76 -13.46
CA VAL A 67 12.41 11.82 -14.48
C VAL A 67 12.64 13.18 -13.81
N ASP A 68 13.58 13.97 -14.37
CA ASP A 68 13.91 15.30 -13.88
C ASP A 68 12.65 16.19 -13.76
N GLY A 69 12.40 16.69 -12.55
CA GLY A 69 11.24 17.55 -12.24
C GLY A 69 9.96 16.80 -11.86
N TRP A 70 9.94 15.47 -11.85
CA TRP A 70 8.78 14.65 -11.44
C TRP A 70 8.95 13.99 -10.06
N GLU A 71 10.08 14.25 -9.39
CA GLU A 71 10.53 13.56 -8.18
C GLU A 71 9.63 13.82 -6.97
N GLU A 72 9.08 15.03 -6.82
CA GLU A 72 8.33 15.45 -5.61
C GLU A 72 6.82 15.23 -5.69
N GLY A 73 6.28 14.91 -6.87
CA GLY A 73 4.82 14.87 -7.09
C GLY A 73 4.18 13.47 -7.12
N GLY A 74 4.99 12.41 -7.07
CA GLY A 74 4.52 11.01 -7.10
C GLY A 74 3.57 10.72 -8.27
N VAL A 75 2.61 9.81 -8.04
CA VAL A 75 1.66 9.38 -9.09
C VAL A 75 0.86 10.54 -9.68
N PHE A 76 0.55 11.59 -8.90
CA PHE A 76 -0.11 12.78 -9.43
C PHE A 76 0.72 13.45 -10.52
N ALA A 77 2.00 13.71 -10.27
CA ALA A 77 2.88 14.34 -11.25
C ALA A 77 3.08 13.43 -12.47
N TRP A 78 3.33 12.14 -12.28
CA TRP A 78 3.61 11.23 -13.41
C TRP A 78 2.42 11.14 -14.36
N VAL A 79 1.20 11.01 -13.81
CA VAL A 79 -0.03 10.91 -14.60
C VAL A 79 -0.44 12.27 -15.17
N SER A 80 -0.28 13.36 -14.40
CA SER A 80 -0.60 14.72 -14.87
C SER A 80 0.27 15.16 -16.05
N ASN A 81 1.57 14.85 -16.00
CA ASN A 81 2.51 15.21 -17.06
C ASN A 81 2.36 14.36 -18.34
N THR A 82 1.90 13.11 -18.22
CA THR A 82 1.75 12.20 -19.37
C THR A 82 0.35 12.22 -20.00
N LEU A 83 -0.70 12.24 -19.17
CA LEU A 83 -2.09 12.11 -19.60
C LEU A 83 -2.89 13.41 -19.41
N GLY A 84 -2.37 14.37 -18.65
CA GLY A 84 -2.98 15.68 -18.41
C GLY A 84 -3.57 15.82 -16.99
N PRO A 85 -3.89 17.06 -16.57
CA PRO A 85 -4.19 17.40 -15.18
C PRO A 85 -5.45 16.72 -14.62
N ARG A 86 -6.47 16.49 -15.46
CA ARG A 86 -7.69 15.80 -15.04
C ARG A 86 -7.43 14.35 -14.63
N TRP A 87 -6.55 13.67 -15.35
CA TRP A 87 -6.19 12.28 -15.07
C TRP A 87 -5.24 12.17 -13.89
N GLY A 88 -4.33 13.14 -13.73
CA GLY A 88 -3.49 13.25 -12.53
C GLY A 88 -4.35 13.35 -11.27
N PHE A 89 -5.35 14.24 -11.27
CA PHE A 89 -6.27 14.40 -10.15
C PHE A 89 -7.06 13.12 -9.84
N ALA A 90 -7.56 12.42 -10.87
CA ALA A 90 -8.26 11.16 -10.70
C ALA A 90 -7.34 10.07 -10.11
N ALA A 91 -6.11 9.95 -10.59
CA ALA A 91 -5.15 8.94 -10.11
C ALA A 91 -4.81 9.10 -8.62
N ILE A 92 -4.52 10.34 -8.17
CA ILE A 92 -4.25 10.58 -6.75
C ILE A 92 -5.49 10.39 -5.88
N SER A 93 -6.66 10.74 -6.42
CA SER A 93 -7.94 10.51 -5.74
C SER A 93 -8.24 9.03 -5.55
N PHE A 94 -7.89 8.17 -6.51
CA PHE A 94 -7.99 6.71 -6.34
C PHE A 94 -7.03 6.17 -5.27
N GLY A 95 -5.82 6.70 -5.17
CA GLY A 95 -4.90 6.35 -4.08
C GLY A 95 -5.50 6.69 -2.70
N TYR A 96 -6.14 7.84 -2.57
CA TYR A 96 -6.83 8.22 -1.33
C TYR A 96 -8.07 7.35 -1.05
N LEU A 97 -8.94 7.16 -2.04
CA LEU A 97 -10.17 6.38 -1.90
C LEU A 97 -9.87 4.90 -1.60
N GLN A 98 -8.80 4.35 -2.17
CA GLN A 98 -8.36 2.99 -1.89
C GLN A 98 -8.01 2.81 -0.41
N ILE A 99 -7.34 3.79 0.22
CA ILE A 99 -7.07 3.74 1.66
C ILE A 99 -8.36 3.86 2.46
N ALA A 100 -9.26 4.78 2.10
CA ALA A 100 -10.55 4.95 2.80
C ALA A 100 -11.38 3.66 2.83
N ILE A 101 -11.44 2.93 1.71
CA ILE A 101 -12.12 1.62 1.63
C ILE A 101 -11.27 0.52 2.28
N GLY A 102 -9.95 0.58 2.12
CA GLY A 102 -8.97 -0.37 2.66
C GLY A 102 -8.90 -0.41 4.19
N PHE A 103 -9.47 0.58 4.88
CA PHE A 103 -9.65 0.53 6.33
C PHE A 103 -10.67 -0.52 6.78
N ILE A 104 -11.65 -0.87 5.94
CA ILE A 104 -12.75 -1.79 6.32
C ILE A 104 -12.22 -3.19 6.70
N PRO A 105 -11.37 -3.86 5.89
CA PRO A 105 -10.76 -5.13 6.28
C PRO A 105 -9.96 -5.06 7.59
N MET A 106 -9.25 -3.96 7.83
CA MET A 106 -8.48 -3.77 9.07
C MET A 106 -9.41 -3.67 10.30
N LEU A 107 -10.52 -2.93 10.18
CA LEU A 107 -11.54 -2.87 11.24
C LEU A 107 -12.12 -4.25 11.55
N TYR A 108 -12.44 -5.04 10.53
CA TYR A 108 -12.92 -6.41 10.73
C TYR A 108 -11.89 -7.32 11.37
N PHE A 109 -10.61 -7.16 11.03
CA PHE A 109 -9.53 -7.88 11.69
C PHE A 109 -9.43 -7.52 13.17
N VAL A 110 -9.51 -6.24 13.52
CA VAL A 110 -9.49 -5.75 14.91
C VAL A 110 -10.69 -6.28 15.69
N LEU A 111 -11.91 -6.19 15.13
CA LEU A 111 -13.11 -6.72 15.76
C LEU A 111 -13.08 -8.24 15.92
N GLY A 112 -12.52 -8.95 14.95
CA GLY A 112 -12.26 -10.39 15.05
C GLY A 112 -11.32 -10.72 16.21
N ALA A 113 -10.20 -9.99 16.34
CA ALA A 113 -9.28 -10.16 17.46
C ALA A 113 -9.93 -9.84 18.82
N LEU A 114 -10.69 -8.75 18.91
CA LEU A 114 -11.42 -8.37 20.13
C LEU A 114 -12.50 -9.39 20.50
N SER A 115 -13.21 -9.94 19.52
CA SER A 115 -14.19 -11.02 19.71
C SER A 115 -13.55 -12.23 20.42
N TYR A 116 -12.33 -12.61 20.04
CA TYR A 116 -11.59 -13.70 20.69
C TYR A 116 -11.12 -13.35 22.10
N ILE A 117 -10.61 -12.12 22.31
CA ILE A 117 -10.09 -11.68 23.62
C ILE A 117 -11.23 -11.56 24.66
N LEU A 118 -12.34 -10.92 24.27
CA LEU A 118 -13.48 -10.65 25.16
C LEU A 118 -14.47 -11.81 25.25
N LYS A 119 -14.23 -12.92 24.53
CA LYS A 119 -15.17 -14.04 24.36
C LYS A 119 -16.58 -13.57 23.95
N TRP A 120 -16.64 -12.58 23.07
CA TRP A 120 -17.88 -11.97 22.61
C TRP A 120 -18.06 -12.21 21.10
N PRO A 121 -18.63 -13.37 20.70
CA PRO A 121 -18.73 -13.77 19.29
C PRO A 121 -19.58 -12.82 18.43
N ALA A 122 -20.53 -12.09 19.04
CA ALA A 122 -21.37 -11.13 18.33
C ALA A 122 -20.58 -9.98 17.68
N LEU A 123 -19.36 -9.66 18.16
CA LEU A 123 -18.49 -8.67 17.50
C LEU A 123 -18.03 -9.11 16.10
N ASN A 124 -18.03 -10.42 15.83
CA ASN A 124 -17.65 -10.96 14.52
C ASN A 124 -18.84 -11.50 13.72
N GLU A 125 -19.84 -12.06 14.38
CA GLU A 125 -20.95 -12.78 13.72
C GLU A 125 -22.18 -11.91 13.47
N ASP A 126 -22.54 -11.01 14.40
CA ASP A 126 -23.74 -10.18 14.26
C ASP A 126 -23.43 -8.90 13.46
N PRO A 127 -24.05 -8.70 12.27
CA PRO A 127 -23.77 -7.55 11.42
C PRO A 127 -24.05 -6.20 12.08
N ILE A 128 -25.06 -6.11 12.95
CA ILE A 128 -25.44 -4.85 13.59
C ILE A 128 -24.42 -4.48 14.65
N THR A 129 -24.09 -5.41 15.55
CA THR A 129 -23.05 -5.22 16.58
C THR A 129 -21.68 -4.93 15.95
N LYS A 130 -21.31 -5.66 14.90
CA LYS A 130 -20.07 -5.41 14.14
C LYS A 130 -20.04 -4.00 13.54
N THR A 131 -21.14 -3.53 12.96
CA THR A 131 -21.21 -2.20 12.34
C THR A 131 -21.13 -1.09 13.38
N ILE A 132 -21.83 -1.21 14.50
CA ILE A 132 -21.78 -0.24 15.60
C ILE A 132 -20.38 -0.19 16.20
N ALA A 133 -19.76 -1.35 16.45
CA ALA A 133 -18.41 -1.41 16.99
C ALA A 133 -17.37 -0.85 16.01
N ALA A 134 -17.53 -1.10 14.70
CA ALA A 134 -16.66 -0.51 13.67
C ALA A 134 -16.76 1.02 13.65
N LEU A 135 -17.97 1.58 13.79
CA LEU A 135 -18.18 3.04 13.84
C LEU A 135 -17.63 3.70 15.11
N ILE A 136 -17.51 2.98 16.22
CA ILE A 136 -16.92 3.49 17.47
C ILE A 136 -15.38 3.55 17.37
N ILE A 137 -14.78 2.63 16.61
CA ILE A 137 -13.32 2.53 16.44
C ILE A 137 -12.80 3.52 15.38
N LEU A 138 -13.62 3.83 14.37
CA LEU A 138 -13.32 4.78 13.29
C LEU A 138 -13.33 6.23 13.80
#